data_AF-B5GZJ3-F1
#
_entry.id   AF-B5GZJ3-F1
#
_cell.length_a   1.000
_cell.length_b   1.000
_cell.length_c   1.000
_cell.angle_alpha   90.00
_cell.angle_beta   90.00
_cell.angle_gamma   90.00
#
_symmetry.space_group_name_H-M   'P 1'
#
loop_
_entity.id
_entity.type
_entity.pdbx_description
1 polymer ?
#
loop_
_entity_poly.entity_id
_entity_poly.type
_entity_poly.pdbx_seq_one_letter_code
_entity_poly.pdbx_strand_id
1 'polypeptide(L)'
;MSDVRSVDRIYDQTDQTAKIVNQESPAKPGNQLVLDAGNNNTCTMWTPWCDSQAEMNESHYIEVTIGPDDPANRLQIFQSGDYVWYTTQLDYSLRQHVQGDNASGKGEYNMYIQSDRTIRYEKFA
;
A
#
# COMPACT_ATOMS: atom_id res chain seq x y z
N MET A 1 7.78 -9.22 22.15
CA MET A 1 8.15 -8.49 20.93
C MET A 1 7.10 -7.41 20.73
N SER A 2 7.51 -6.16 20.52
CA SER A 2 6.59 -5.12 20.06
C SER A 2 5.99 -5.56 18.73
N ASP A 3 4.70 -5.34 18.55
CA ASP A 3 4.00 -5.65 17.31
C ASP A 3 4.41 -4.64 16.24
N VAL A 4 5.47 -4.95 15.49
CA VAL A 4 6.00 -4.05 14.46
C VAL A 4 5.24 -4.27 13.15
N ARG A 5 4.66 -3.19 12.62
CA ARG A 5 3.76 -3.19 11.45
C ARG A 5 3.99 -1.92 10.62
N SER A 6 5.12 -1.84 9.94
CA SER A 6 5.49 -0.62 9.20
C SER A 6 5.96 -0.86 7.77
N VAL A 7 5.45 -0.07 6.84
CA VAL A 7 6.11 0.20 5.56
C VAL A 7 6.98 1.41 5.80
N ASP A 8 8.30 1.27 5.75
CA ASP A 8 9.21 2.36 6.18
C ASP A 8 9.89 3.07 5.00
N ARG A 9 10.09 2.37 3.89
CA ARG A 9 10.62 2.94 2.65
C ARG A 9 9.70 2.66 1.48
N ILE A 10 9.53 3.67 0.66
CA ILE A 10 8.69 3.62 -0.53
C ILE A 10 9.55 4.02 -1.74
N TYR A 11 9.56 3.14 -2.72
CA TYR A 11 10.28 3.29 -3.98
C TYR A 11 9.28 3.49 -5.10
N ASP A 12 9.22 4.69 -5.68
CA ASP A 12 8.46 4.93 -6.90
C ASP A 12 9.34 4.64 -8.12
N GLN A 13 8.95 3.66 -8.91
CA GLN A 13 9.61 3.28 -10.16
C GLN A 13 8.75 3.68 -11.38
N THR A 14 7.71 4.47 -11.17
CA THR A 14 6.85 4.98 -12.24
C THR A 14 7.47 6.23 -12.87
N ASP A 15 6.94 6.61 -14.02
CA ASP A 15 7.27 7.85 -14.73
C ASP A 15 6.39 9.04 -14.32
N GLN A 16 5.59 8.89 -13.27
CA GLN A 16 4.62 9.87 -12.80
C GLN A 16 4.75 10.10 -11.31
N THR A 17 4.28 11.25 -10.83
CA THR A 17 4.19 11.51 -9.39
C THR A 17 3.28 10.50 -8.71
N ALA A 18 3.76 9.88 -7.64
CA ALA A 18 2.97 9.02 -6.78
C ALA A 18 2.59 9.74 -5.48
N LYS A 19 1.29 9.79 -5.17
CA LYS A 19 0.78 10.20 -3.86
C LYS A 19 0.33 8.97 -3.09
N ILE A 20 0.83 8.80 -1.89
CA ILE A 20 0.54 7.69 -1.01
C ILE A 20 -0.10 8.22 0.26
N VAL A 21 -1.23 7.64 0.67
CA VAL A 21 -1.96 8.02 1.88
C VAL A 21 -2.28 6.78 2.68
N ASN A 22 -1.84 6.74 3.92
CA ASN A 22 -2.21 5.70 4.86
C ASN A 22 -3.61 6.00 5.41
N GLN A 23 -4.63 5.31 4.93
CA GLN A 23 -6.01 5.46 5.43
C GLN A 23 -6.21 4.52 6.61
N GLU A 24 -5.72 4.92 7.80
CA GLU A 24 -5.84 4.13 9.03
C GLU A 24 -7.25 4.14 9.62
N SER A 25 -8.16 4.98 9.12
CA SER A 25 -9.59 4.94 9.40
C SER A 25 -10.32 5.88 8.42
N PRO A 26 -11.64 5.68 8.16
CA PRO A 26 -12.38 6.50 7.21
C PRO A 26 -12.51 7.97 7.64
N ALA A 27 -12.28 8.28 8.92
CA ALA A 27 -12.39 9.64 9.47
C ALA A 27 -11.04 10.30 9.78
N LYS A 28 -9.93 9.54 9.75
CA LYS A 28 -8.60 10.05 10.09
C LYS A 28 -7.55 9.39 9.19
N PRO A 29 -7.17 10.04 8.08
CA PRO A 29 -5.99 9.63 7.35
C PRO A 29 -4.77 9.75 8.27
N GLY A 30 -3.93 8.73 8.26
CA GLY A 30 -2.64 8.69 8.91
C GLY A 30 -1.58 9.41 8.07
N ASN A 31 -0.37 8.85 8.05
CA ASN A 31 0.74 9.43 7.31
C ASN A 31 0.50 9.48 5.80
N GLN A 32 1.04 10.51 5.15
CA GLN A 32 0.97 10.71 3.70
C GLN A 32 2.34 11.08 3.14
N LEU A 33 2.56 10.72 1.89
CA LEU A 33 3.79 10.98 1.16
C LEU A 33 3.46 11.34 -0.29
N VAL A 34 4.21 12.28 -0.86
CA VAL A 34 4.21 12.54 -2.30
C VAL A 34 5.64 12.31 -2.79
N LEU A 35 5.77 11.51 -3.84
CA LEU A 35 7.01 11.20 -4.53
C LEU A 35 6.93 11.76 -5.94
N ASP A 36 7.93 12.53 -6.36
CA ASP A 36 8.10 12.83 -7.78
C ASP A 36 8.48 11.55 -8.53
N ALA A 37 8.21 11.53 -9.84
CA ALA A 37 8.48 10.38 -10.70
C ALA A 37 9.90 9.83 -10.52
N GLY A 38 10.00 8.52 -10.27
CA GLY A 38 11.27 7.81 -10.11
C GLY A 38 12.01 8.07 -8.78
N ASN A 39 11.44 8.87 -7.87
CA ASN A 39 12.07 9.15 -6.57
C ASN A 39 11.61 8.18 -5.47
N ASN A 40 12.37 8.14 -4.39
CA ASN A 40 12.11 7.29 -3.24
C ASN A 40 12.21 8.10 -1.95
N ASN A 41 11.48 7.69 -0.92
CA ASN A 41 11.51 8.37 0.37
C ASN A 41 11.11 7.42 1.51
N THR A 42 11.40 7.85 2.73
CA THR A 42 11.01 7.17 3.97
C THR A 42 9.75 7.80 4.54
N CYS A 43 8.74 6.99 4.80
CA CYS A 43 7.53 7.41 5.49
C CYS A 43 6.93 6.17 6.14
N THR A 44 6.97 6.11 7.47
CA THR A 44 6.39 4.98 8.22
C THR A 44 4.89 4.98 8.03
N MET A 45 4.38 4.00 7.31
CA MET A 45 2.94 3.75 7.16
C MET A 45 2.60 2.45 7.83
N TRP A 46 1.38 2.35 8.35
CA TRP A 46 0.87 1.09 8.85
C TRP A 46 0.87 0.05 7.72
N THR A 47 1.36 -1.16 8.00
CA THR A 47 1.29 -2.25 7.02
C THR A 47 -0.10 -2.86 6.98
N PRO A 48 -0.65 -3.22 5.80
CA PRO A 48 -1.98 -3.80 5.64
C PRO A 48 -2.35 -5.00 6.53
N TRP A 49 -1.39 -5.66 7.20
CA TRP A 49 -1.65 -6.74 8.16
C TRP A 49 -2.31 -6.23 9.46
N CYS A 50 -3.64 -6.10 9.45
CA CYS A 50 -4.44 -5.86 10.64
C CYS A 50 -5.11 -7.14 11.13
N ASP A 51 -4.93 -7.47 12.42
CA ASP A 51 -5.77 -8.49 13.06
C ASP A 51 -7.26 -8.12 13.06
N SER A 52 -7.59 -6.83 12.87
CA SER A 52 -8.97 -6.37 12.81
C SER A 52 -9.60 -6.53 11.43
N GLN A 53 -8.81 -6.79 10.37
CA GLN A 53 -9.29 -6.78 8.99
C GLN A 53 -9.68 -8.18 8.50
N ALA A 54 -10.96 -8.52 8.68
CA ALA A 54 -11.54 -9.77 8.23
C ALA A 54 -12.23 -9.64 6.85
N GLU A 55 -12.76 -8.46 6.51
CA GLU A 55 -13.50 -8.20 5.26
C GLU A 55 -12.78 -7.24 4.30
N MET A 56 -13.02 -7.42 2.99
CA MET A 56 -12.33 -6.67 1.92
C MET A 56 -12.63 -5.16 1.90
N ASN A 57 -13.79 -4.72 2.42
CA ASN A 57 -14.20 -3.32 2.39
C ASN A 57 -13.98 -2.59 3.72
N GLU A 58 -13.24 -3.21 4.63
CA GLU A 58 -12.92 -2.56 5.89
C GLU A 58 -12.09 -1.31 5.61
N SER A 59 -12.45 -0.22 6.26
CA SER A 59 -12.06 1.15 5.90
C SER A 59 -10.61 1.50 6.26
N HIS A 60 -9.71 0.51 6.20
CA HIS A 60 -8.29 0.57 6.50
C HIS A 60 -7.48 0.11 5.29
N TYR A 61 -6.74 1.01 4.63
CA TYR A 61 -5.94 0.67 3.45
C TYR A 61 -4.85 1.70 3.23
N ILE A 62 -3.87 1.36 2.39
CA ILE A 62 -2.97 2.37 1.81
C ILE A 62 -3.52 2.73 0.44
N GLU A 63 -3.83 4.01 0.22
CA GLU A 63 -4.18 4.53 -1.10
C GLU A 63 -2.92 4.99 -1.82
N VAL A 64 -2.77 4.60 -3.09
CA VAL A 64 -1.71 5.08 -3.98
C VAL A 64 -2.35 5.67 -5.22
N THR A 65 -2.11 6.95 -5.48
CA THR A 65 -2.51 7.64 -6.71
C THR A 65 -1.28 7.88 -7.57
N ILE A 66 -1.26 7.32 -8.78
CA ILE A 66 -0.15 7.48 -9.73
C ILE A 66 -0.60 8.43 -10.84
N GLY A 67 0.01 9.61 -10.92
CA GLY A 67 -0.38 10.66 -11.86
C GLY A 67 -1.47 11.59 -11.34
N PRO A 68 -2.31 12.17 -12.23
CA PRO A 68 -3.38 13.08 -11.84
C PRO A 68 -4.36 12.47 -10.84
N ASP A 69 -4.94 13.30 -9.98
CA ASP A 69 -5.94 12.90 -8.97
C ASP A 69 -7.28 12.52 -9.62
N ASP A 70 -7.34 11.28 -10.10
CA ASP A 70 -8.48 10.65 -10.79
C ASP A 70 -8.70 9.25 -10.18
N PRO A 71 -9.95 8.83 -9.89
CA PRO A 71 -10.25 7.47 -9.43
C PRO A 71 -9.64 6.35 -10.27
N ALA A 72 -9.52 6.53 -11.60
CA ALA A 72 -8.88 5.58 -12.49
C ALA A 72 -7.39 5.40 -12.19
N ASN A 73 -6.77 6.38 -11.53
CA ASN A 73 -5.38 6.36 -11.15
C ASN A 73 -5.11 5.86 -9.73
N ARG A 74 -6.16 5.54 -8.98
CA ARG A 74 -6.07 5.12 -7.59
C ARG A 74 -5.97 3.61 -7.46
N LEU A 75 -5.09 3.20 -6.57
CA LEU A 75 -4.91 1.85 -6.09
C LEU A 75 -5.22 1.84 -4.59
N GLN A 76 -5.86 0.79 -4.10
CA GLN A 76 -6.00 0.54 -2.67
C GLN A 76 -5.30 -0.75 -2.31
N ILE A 77 -4.38 -0.69 -1.34
CA ILE A 77 -3.64 -1.84 -0.81
C ILE A 77 -4.23 -2.22 0.54
N PHE A 78 -4.62 -3.48 0.69
CA PHE A 78 -5.36 -3.98 1.85
C PHE A 78 -5.05 -5.47 2.10
N GLN A 79 -5.24 -5.94 3.33
CA GLN A 79 -5.16 -7.37 3.63
C GLN A 79 -6.52 -8.04 3.43
N SER A 80 -6.49 -9.27 2.92
CA SER A 80 -7.63 -10.18 3.02
C SER A 80 -7.13 -11.61 3.17
N GLY A 81 -7.52 -12.27 4.27
CA GLY A 81 -6.97 -13.56 4.66
C GLY A 81 -5.47 -13.45 5.00
N ASP A 82 -4.68 -14.42 4.53
CA ASP A 82 -3.24 -14.47 4.79
C ASP A 82 -2.41 -13.55 3.88
N TYR A 83 -3.06 -12.88 2.92
CA TYR A 83 -2.39 -12.18 1.83
C TYR A 83 -2.69 -10.68 1.84
N VAL A 84 -1.73 -9.90 1.33
CA VAL A 84 -1.94 -8.51 0.94
C VAL A 84 -2.28 -8.43 -0.55
N TRP A 85 -3.30 -7.63 -0.82
CA TRP A 85 -3.86 -7.39 -2.14
C TRP A 85 -3.75 -5.90 -2.46
N TYR A 86 -3.86 -5.59 -3.75
CA TYR A 86 -4.27 -4.27 -4.18
C TYR A 86 -5.38 -4.35 -5.22
N THR A 87 -6.21 -3.32 -5.30
CA THR A 87 -7.17 -3.17 -6.38
C THR A 87 -6.95 -1.85 -7.12
N THR A 88 -7.35 -1.81 -8.39
CA THR A 88 -7.38 -0.61 -9.24
C THR A 88 -8.80 -0.08 -9.36
N GLN A 89 -8.95 1.23 -9.58
CA GLN A 89 -10.25 1.87 -9.80
C GLN A 89 -11.28 1.66 -8.67
N LEU A 90 -10.79 1.28 -7.48
CA LEU A 90 -11.61 0.95 -6.30
C LEU A 90 -12.56 -0.25 -6.51
N ASP A 91 -12.27 -1.14 -7.48
CA ASP A 91 -13.09 -2.32 -7.78
C ASP A 91 -12.46 -3.61 -7.22
N TYR A 92 -12.91 -4.06 -6.05
CA TYR A 92 -12.38 -5.26 -5.37
C TYR A 92 -12.51 -6.57 -6.16
N SER A 93 -13.32 -6.62 -7.21
CA SER A 93 -13.37 -7.76 -8.14
C SER A 93 -12.11 -7.87 -9.01
N LEU A 94 -11.38 -6.77 -9.20
CA LEU A 94 -10.14 -6.66 -9.97
C LEU A 94 -8.87 -6.81 -9.13
N ARG A 95 -9.00 -7.22 -7.86
CA ARG A 95 -7.86 -7.31 -6.94
C ARG A 95 -6.76 -8.24 -7.47
N GLN A 96 -5.53 -7.89 -7.15
CA GLN A 96 -4.32 -8.65 -7.47
C GLN A 96 -3.48 -8.79 -6.21
N HIS A 97 -2.70 -9.87 -6.11
CA HIS A 97 -1.72 -9.98 -5.04
C HIS A 97 -0.67 -8.90 -5.18
N VAL A 98 -0.29 -8.28 -4.06
CA VAL A 98 0.99 -7.58 -3.99
C VAL A 98 2.08 -8.61 -4.28
N GLN A 99 3.08 -8.30 -5.11
CA GLN A 99 4.19 -9.20 -5.37
C GLN A 99 5.15 -9.29 -4.17
N GLY A 100 5.99 -10.33 -4.12
CA GLY A 100 7.00 -10.50 -3.07
C GLY A 100 6.40 -11.10 -1.79
N ASP A 101 6.68 -10.49 -0.64
CA ASP A 101 6.41 -11.03 0.70
C ASP A 101 4.96 -10.83 1.19
N ASN A 102 3.99 -10.91 0.29
CA ASN A 102 2.57 -10.63 0.57
C ASN A 102 1.91 -11.58 1.58
N ALA A 103 2.52 -12.75 1.87
CA ALA A 103 2.02 -13.75 2.82
C ALA A 103 2.89 -13.85 4.08
N SER A 104 3.90 -12.98 4.22
CA SER A 104 4.91 -13.07 5.29
C SER A 104 4.45 -12.47 6.63
N GLY A 105 3.18 -12.06 6.73
CA GLY A 105 2.54 -11.60 7.96
C GLY A 105 3.02 -10.22 8.42
N LYS A 106 2.88 -9.94 9.72
CA LYS A 106 3.32 -8.66 10.31
C LYS A 106 4.84 -8.49 10.27
N GLY A 107 5.31 -7.25 10.17
CA GLY A 107 6.71 -6.89 10.23
C GLY A 107 6.98 -5.51 9.63
N GLU A 108 8.26 -5.26 9.39
CA GLU A 108 8.72 -4.08 8.64
C GLU A 108 8.84 -4.45 7.16
N TYR A 109 8.48 -3.54 6.27
CA TYR A 109 8.50 -3.74 4.81
C TYR A 109 9.03 -2.53 4.04
N ASN A 110 9.65 -2.81 2.91
CA ASN A 110 9.80 -1.87 1.80
C ASN A 110 8.65 -2.04 0.81
N MET A 111 8.09 -0.93 0.34
CA MET A 111 7.09 -0.91 -0.73
C MET A 111 7.69 -0.39 -2.03
N TYR A 112 7.40 -1.08 -3.14
CA TYR A 112 7.77 -0.67 -4.48
C TYR A 112 6.50 -0.46 -5.31
N ILE A 113 6.38 0.74 -5.89
CA ILE A 113 5.37 1.06 -6.89
C ILE A 113 6.05 0.88 -8.26
N GLN A 114 5.72 -0.20 -8.96
CA GLN A 114 6.41 -0.57 -10.20
C GLN A 114 5.92 0.25 -11.39
N SER A 115 6.74 0.32 -12.45
CA SER A 115 6.42 1.06 -13.68
C SER A 115 5.15 0.59 -14.38
N ASP A 116 4.78 -0.69 -14.21
CA ASP A 116 3.54 -1.28 -14.72
C ASP A 116 2.35 -1.11 -13.76
N ARG A 117 2.52 -0.27 -12.72
CA ARG A 117 1.54 0.04 -11.67
C ARG A 117 1.21 -1.13 -10.75
N THR A 118 2.00 -2.21 -10.78
CA THR A 118 1.90 -3.27 -9.77
C THR A 118 2.61 -2.84 -8.48
N ILE A 119 2.20 -3.46 -7.36
CA ILE A 119 2.79 -3.21 -6.04
C ILE A 119 3.60 -4.44 -5.62
N ARG A 120 4.81 -4.22 -5.08
CA ARG A 120 5.64 -5.27 -4.49
C ARG A 120 6.05 -4.90 -3.07
N TYR A 121 5.97 -5.87 -2.16
CA TYR A 121 6.49 -5.76 -0.80
C TYR A 121 7.71 -6.67 -0.60
N GLU A 122 8.71 -6.15 0.11
CA GLU A 122 9.85 -6.92 0.58
C GLU A 122 9.99 -6.72 2.09
N LYS A 123 9.97 -7.81 2.84
CA LYS A 123 10.11 -7.78 4.30
C LYS A 123 11.57 -7.53 4.67
N PHE A 124 11.82 -6.75 5.73
CA PHE A 124 13.16 -6.73 6.33
C PHE A 124 13.47 -8.13 6.89
N ALA A 125 14.66 -8.65 6.57
CA ALA A 125 15.15 -9.94 7.06
C ALA A 125 15.55 -9.87 8.54
#